data_AF-A0A971ZU07-F1
#
_entry.id   AF-A0A971ZU07-F1
#
_cell.length_a   1.000
_cell.length_b   1.000
_cell.length_c   1.000
_cell.angle_alpha   90.00
_cell.angle_beta   90.00
_cell.angle_gamma   90.00
#
_symmetry.space_group_name_H-M   'P 1'
#
loop_
_entity.id
_entity.type
_entity.pdbx_description
1 polymer ?
#
loop_
_entity_poly.entity_id
_entity_poly.type
_entity_poly.pdbx_seq_one_letter_code
_entity_poly.pdbx_strand_id
1 'polypeptide(L)'
;MPCPASASSRLRRCGSLSRPTRYACSLASDDGRVVAVPWRRIEMDVPAMNSAYNACDTMTVSDSTAARLVGCCAGWALFVWLSVAAVAQDTAPPPGPPTSIVPDAHWTAQAAEDARQDRSTIAYDGVAPNQLVCDTTLRELPDGSWILFMLAGGETEPLPDNYIGLTRSADQGRTWTPLEPFSVGLPRAGHTIGQCPTEVMVRGEHCTLFFSTHARHWDTHWRSWFLTSTDGFRTWTPPRAAPGRLKERTFLRNHLVTRDGRIVVPFQHYIGPDDEQSKPPLDRAFTNPRNGVLISTDGGSTWSEHGDIRLTTNDRYFGWAENNVVELSDGRLVMLIRADQLGGVLYRAESPDGGRTWPEFASRTDIPNPGSKATLHPLGGDAVALLHNPNPRHRSPLALWISFDGMQTWPYQRVLVRESCDGPGGRLNYPDGFVSRDGHWLHFAFDDNRHRAVVYSARLPERNREEKTER
;
A
#
# COMPACT_ATOMS: atom_id res chain seq x y z
N MET A 1 48.36 -36.97 22.99
CA MET A 1 48.29 -35.49 23.06
C MET A 1 49.64 -34.97 22.59
N PRO A 2 49.70 -34.07 21.60
CA PRO A 2 49.38 -32.66 21.84
C PRO A 2 48.66 -31.93 20.68
N CYS A 3 48.12 -30.74 20.99
CA CYS A 3 47.84 -29.60 20.09
C CYS A 3 49.02 -28.60 20.25
N PRO A 4 49.33 -27.62 19.37
CA PRO A 4 48.42 -26.58 18.82
C PRO A 4 48.82 -25.93 17.46
N ALA A 5 48.21 -24.77 17.14
CA ALA A 5 48.50 -23.71 16.11
C ALA A 5 47.57 -23.71 14.87
N SER A 6 46.62 -22.77 14.72
CA SER A 6 46.66 -21.33 14.35
C SER A 6 46.70 -21.05 12.83
N ALA A 7 45.71 -20.29 12.31
CA ALA A 7 45.89 -19.17 11.36
C ALA A 7 44.55 -18.67 10.78
N SER A 8 44.36 -17.36 10.91
CA SER A 8 43.31 -16.50 10.37
C SER A 8 43.44 -16.21 8.86
N SER A 9 42.35 -15.84 8.17
CA SER A 9 42.32 -14.61 7.33
C SER A 9 40.92 -14.30 6.76
N ARG A 10 40.77 -13.02 6.39
CA ARG A 10 39.57 -12.20 6.26
C ARG A 10 38.83 -12.35 4.93
N LEU A 11 37.50 -12.16 4.99
CA LEU A 11 36.61 -11.90 3.86
C LEU A 11 36.94 -10.58 3.14
N ARG A 12 37.04 -10.61 1.81
CA ARG A 12 36.99 -9.42 0.92
C ARG A 12 35.85 -9.59 -0.09
N ARG A 13 35.14 -8.48 -0.35
CA ARG A 13 34.13 -8.29 -1.42
C ARG A 13 34.79 -8.14 -2.80
N CYS A 14 34.15 -8.68 -3.83
CA CYS A 14 34.03 -8.21 -5.23
C CYS A 14 32.70 -8.78 -5.74
N GLY A 15 31.77 -8.07 -6.37
CA GLY A 15 31.89 -7.36 -7.64
C GLY A 15 30.93 -8.06 -8.63
N SER A 16 29.98 -7.33 -9.21
CA SER A 16 28.92 -7.79 -10.11
C SER A 16 29.42 -8.49 -11.38
N LEU A 17 28.75 -9.57 -11.84
CA LEU A 17 28.37 -9.83 -13.25
C LEU A 17 27.65 -11.21 -13.43
N SER A 18 26.42 -11.14 -13.95
CA SER A 18 25.72 -12.02 -14.91
C SER A 18 26.02 -13.55 -15.04
N ARG A 19 24.95 -14.36 -14.84
CA ARG A 19 24.62 -15.71 -15.43
C ARG A 19 25.25 -17.00 -14.82
N PRO A 20 24.60 -18.19 -14.97
CA PRO A 20 24.38 -19.13 -13.87
C PRO A 20 25.39 -20.30 -13.72
N THR A 21 25.72 -20.57 -12.44
CA THR A 21 25.90 -21.82 -11.67
C THR A 21 26.68 -23.03 -12.24
N ARG A 22 27.70 -23.47 -11.48
CA ARG A 22 28.02 -24.89 -11.20
C ARG A 22 28.55 -25.05 -9.77
N TYR A 23 27.85 -25.79 -8.92
CA TYR A 23 28.38 -26.28 -7.64
C TYR A 23 28.96 -27.67 -7.86
N ALA A 24 30.21 -27.89 -7.44
CA ALA A 24 30.84 -29.21 -7.42
C ALA A 24 30.75 -29.78 -6.00
N CYS A 25 30.09 -30.92 -5.82
CA CYS A 25 30.28 -31.77 -4.65
C CYS A 25 31.26 -32.88 -5.02
N SER A 26 32.45 -32.86 -4.43
CA SER A 26 33.40 -33.97 -4.46
C SER A 26 33.14 -34.89 -3.28
N LEU A 27 32.72 -36.13 -3.55
CA LEU A 27 32.72 -37.21 -2.56
C LEU A 27 34.12 -37.86 -2.57
N ALA A 28 34.82 -37.80 -1.44
CA ALA A 28 36.05 -38.55 -1.21
C ALA A 28 35.70 -39.93 -0.64
N SER A 29 36.30 -40.99 -1.18
CA SER A 29 36.36 -42.31 -0.55
C SER A 29 37.76 -42.53 0.03
N ASP A 30 37.84 -43.17 1.19
CA ASP A 30 39.01 -43.27 2.11
C ASP A 30 40.26 -44.01 1.59
N ASP A 31 40.39 -44.21 0.27
CA ASP A 31 41.42 -45.06 -0.33
C ASP A 31 42.27 -44.33 -1.39
N GLY A 32 42.15 -43.00 -1.50
CA GLY A 32 43.16 -42.15 -2.14
C GLY A 32 43.41 -42.35 -3.64
N ARG A 33 42.49 -42.96 -4.41
CA ARG A 33 42.62 -43.12 -5.87
C ARG A 33 41.44 -42.50 -6.62
N VAL A 34 41.70 -41.44 -7.38
CA VAL A 34 40.73 -40.80 -8.28
C VAL A 34 40.77 -41.50 -9.64
N VAL A 35 39.66 -42.12 -10.05
CA VAL A 35 39.46 -42.61 -11.43
C VAL A 35 38.57 -41.61 -12.16
N ALA A 36 39.07 -41.04 -13.26
CA ALA A 36 38.33 -40.09 -14.09
C ALA A 36 37.34 -40.83 -15.01
N VAL A 37 36.06 -40.48 -14.94
CA VAL A 37 35.04 -40.93 -15.89
C VAL A 37 34.50 -39.71 -16.65
N PRO A 38 34.47 -39.71 -18.00
CA PRO A 38 34.06 -38.55 -18.78
C PRO A 38 32.54 -38.32 -18.74
N TRP A 39 32.15 -37.05 -18.61
CA TRP A 39 30.75 -36.61 -18.60
C TRP A 39 30.08 -36.77 -19.97
N ARG A 40 28.96 -37.50 -20.05
CA ARG A 40 27.98 -37.36 -21.13
C ARG A 40 26.77 -36.57 -20.63
N ARG A 41 26.36 -35.60 -21.43
CA ARG A 41 25.20 -34.73 -21.26
C ARG A 41 23.93 -35.57 -21.42
N ILE A 42 23.09 -35.60 -20.39
CA ILE A 42 21.71 -36.10 -20.49
C ILE A 42 20.81 -34.91 -20.14
N GLU A 43 20.14 -34.36 -21.15
CA GLU A 43 19.05 -33.41 -20.99
C GLU A 43 17.76 -34.24 -20.81
N MET A 44 17.01 -34.00 -19.73
CA MET A 44 15.67 -34.56 -19.55
C MET A 44 14.72 -33.47 -19.08
N ASP A 45 13.70 -33.22 -19.91
CA ASP A 45 12.54 -32.39 -19.63
C ASP A 45 11.54 -33.13 -18.71
N VAL A 46 10.91 -32.35 -17.83
CA VAL A 46 9.86 -32.78 -16.90
C VAL A 46 8.53 -32.83 -17.67
N PRO A 47 7.99 -34.03 -18.00
CA PRO A 47 6.91 -34.60 -17.19
C PRO A 47 6.82 -36.15 -17.28
N ALA A 48 7.32 -36.88 -16.28
CA ALA A 48 7.05 -38.33 -16.13
C ALA A 48 7.31 -38.81 -14.70
N MET A 49 6.62 -38.23 -13.70
CA MET A 49 6.78 -38.62 -12.30
C MET A 49 5.61 -39.46 -11.78
N ASN A 50 5.00 -40.30 -12.64
CA ASN A 50 3.89 -41.19 -12.25
C ASN A 50 3.91 -42.60 -12.87
N SER A 51 5.04 -43.08 -13.42
CA SER A 51 5.12 -44.46 -13.97
C SER A 51 6.30 -45.31 -13.49
N ALA A 52 6.94 -44.95 -12.38
CA ALA A 52 8.06 -45.73 -11.80
C ALA A 52 7.69 -46.41 -10.46
N TYR A 53 6.40 -46.63 -10.20
CA TYR A 53 5.91 -47.31 -9.00
C TYR A 53 5.45 -48.77 -9.24
N ASN A 54 5.43 -49.25 -10.49
CA ASN A 54 4.99 -50.60 -10.85
C ASN A 54 6.06 -51.34 -11.68
N ALA A 55 7.22 -51.63 -11.10
CA ALA A 55 8.22 -52.53 -11.71
C ALA A 55 9.25 -53.09 -10.70
N CYS A 56 8.85 -53.36 -9.46
CA CYS A 56 9.67 -54.10 -8.50
C CYS A 56 8.88 -55.23 -7.83
N ASP A 57 8.06 -55.93 -8.62
CA ASP A 57 7.63 -57.28 -8.30
C ASP A 57 8.23 -58.20 -9.36
N THR A 58 8.87 -59.29 -8.92
CA THR A 58 9.59 -60.31 -9.69
C THR A 58 11.07 -60.03 -10.02
N MET A 59 11.95 -60.32 -9.06
CA MET A 59 13.23 -60.98 -9.37
C MET A 59 13.64 -61.91 -8.22
N THR A 60 13.64 -63.20 -8.53
CA THR A 60 14.14 -64.32 -7.74
C THR A 60 15.67 -64.31 -7.67
N VAL A 61 16.19 -64.70 -6.50
CA VAL A 61 17.60 -64.68 -6.10
C VAL A 61 18.38 -65.87 -6.67
N SER A 62 19.59 -65.63 -7.20
CA SER A 62 20.71 -66.57 -7.09
C SER A 62 22.07 -65.87 -7.19
N ASP A 63 22.99 -66.33 -6.35
CA ASP A 63 24.44 -66.08 -6.28
C ASP A 63 25.02 -64.98 -5.38
N SER A 64 26.01 -65.46 -4.63
CA SER A 64 26.59 -64.95 -3.41
C SER A 64 27.52 -63.76 -3.65
N THR A 65 26.95 -62.57 -3.79
CA THR A 65 27.68 -61.30 -3.59
C THR A 65 26.77 -60.18 -3.06
N ALA A 66 25.67 -60.55 -2.39
CA ALA A 66 24.67 -59.61 -1.85
C ALA A 66 24.61 -59.59 -0.30
N ALA A 67 25.65 -60.07 0.40
CA ALA A 67 25.67 -60.10 1.87
C ALA A 67 26.41 -58.92 2.53
N ARG A 68 26.91 -57.94 1.76
CA ARG A 68 27.53 -56.70 2.31
C ARG A 68 26.80 -55.40 1.98
N LEU A 69 25.68 -55.46 1.24
CA LEU A 69 24.84 -54.28 0.94
C LEU A 69 23.55 -54.19 1.77
N VAL A 70 23.21 -55.23 2.53
CA VAL A 70 22.01 -55.27 3.38
C VAL A 70 22.22 -54.57 4.74
N GLY A 71 23.48 -54.38 5.17
CA GLY A 71 23.80 -53.71 6.44
C GLY A 71 23.72 -52.17 6.41
N CYS A 72 23.97 -51.52 5.26
CA CYS A 72 23.93 -50.06 5.16
C CYS A 72 22.53 -49.49 4.83
N CYS A 73 21.64 -50.29 4.24
CA CYS A 73 20.28 -49.83 3.91
C CYS A 73 19.33 -49.84 5.12
N ALA A 74 19.56 -50.72 6.11
CA ALA A 74 18.74 -50.76 7.32
C ALA A 74 18.94 -49.53 8.24
N GLY A 75 20.16 -48.99 8.28
CA GLY A 75 20.46 -47.77 9.05
C GLY A 75 19.87 -46.50 8.43
N TRP A 76 19.88 -46.39 7.10
CA TRP A 76 19.22 -45.29 6.38
C TRP A 76 17.70 -45.37 6.45
N ALA A 77 17.13 -46.57 6.33
CA ALA A 77 15.69 -46.77 6.45
C ALA A 77 15.17 -46.36 7.85
N LEU A 78 15.90 -46.69 8.93
CA LEU A 78 15.49 -46.32 10.29
C LEU A 78 15.65 -44.81 10.56
N PHE A 79 16.68 -44.15 10.02
CA PHE A 79 16.86 -42.70 10.15
C PHE A 79 15.82 -41.92 9.33
N VAL A 80 15.46 -42.40 8.14
CA VAL A 80 14.37 -41.82 7.34
C VAL A 80 13.02 -42.09 8.01
N TRP A 81 12.78 -43.28 8.58
CA TRP A 81 11.53 -43.55 9.30
C TRP A 81 11.39 -42.72 10.59
N LEU A 82 12.47 -42.54 11.36
CA LEU A 82 12.47 -41.69 12.57
C LEU A 82 12.39 -40.19 12.23
N SER A 83 12.91 -39.76 11.07
CA SER A 83 12.77 -38.37 10.60
C SER A 83 11.41 -38.08 9.96
N VAL A 84 10.77 -39.09 9.35
CA VAL A 84 9.42 -38.98 8.77
C VAL A 84 8.34 -39.14 9.85
N ALA A 85 8.57 -39.91 10.92
CA ALA A 85 7.65 -40.04 12.05
C ALA A 85 7.64 -38.82 13.00
N ALA A 86 8.63 -37.92 12.91
CA ALA A 86 8.69 -36.68 13.70
C ALA A 86 8.19 -35.43 12.95
N VAL A 87 7.75 -35.59 11.69
CA VAL A 87 6.94 -34.58 10.98
C VAL A 87 5.54 -35.16 10.83
N ALA A 88 4.87 -35.38 11.97
CA ALA A 88 3.42 -35.33 11.98
C ALA A 88 3.07 -33.91 11.52
N GLN A 89 2.83 -33.77 10.22
CA GLN A 89 2.24 -32.58 9.64
C GLN A 89 0.98 -32.32 10.45
N ASP A 90 0.99 -31.21 11.16
CA ASP A 90 -0.21 -30.63 11.72
C ASP A 90 -1.14 -30.40 10.52
N THR A 91 -2.07 -31.34 10.31
CA THR A 91 -3.05 -31.32 9.22
C THR A 91 -4.19 -30.36 9.51
N ALA A 92 -4.07 -29.57 10.58
CA ALA A 92 -4.95 -28.44 10.81
C ALA A 92 -4.86 -27.51 9.60
N PRO A 93 -5.98 -27.22 8.91
CA PRO A 93 -5.99 -26.17 7.91
C PRO A 93 -5.42 -24.90 8.55
N PRO A 94 -4.67 -24.07 7.78
CA PRO A 94 -4.16 -22.82 8.32
C PRO A 94 -5.32 -22.08 8.99
N PRO A 95 -5.10 -21.51 10.19
CA PRO A 95 -6.17 -20.84 10.91
C PRO A 95 -6.84 -19.83 9.97
N GLY A 96 -8.17 -19.83 9.98
CA GLY A 96 -8.95 -18.87 9.20
C GLY A 96 -8.56 -17.43 9.54
N PRO A 97 -9.01 -16.44 8.75
CA PRO A 97 -8.77 -15.04 9.07
C PRO A 97 -9.25 -14.74 10.50
N PRO A 98 -8.57 -13.83 11.23
CA PRO A 98 -8.98 -13.47 12.58
C PRO A 98 -10.41 -12.94 12.57
N THR A 99 -11.15 -13.21 13.66
CA THR A 99 -12.57 -12.88 13.77
C THR A 99 -12.87 -11.39 13.55
N SER A 100 -11.91 -10.51 13.82
CA SER A 100 -11.99 -9.06 13.58
C SER A 100 -12.18 -8.67 12.11
N ILE A 101 -11.83 -9.54 11.16
CA ILE A 101 -11.96 -9.28 9.71
C ILE A 101 -12.86 -10.30 9.02
N VAL A 102 -13.64 -11.07 9.78
CA VAL A 102 -14.64 -11.97 9.22
C VAL A 102 -15.94 -11.18 8.98
N PRO A 103 -16.49 -11.19 7.76
CA PRO A 103 -17.77 -10.55 7.50
C PRO A 103 -18.90 -11.27 8.24
N ASP A 104 -19.86 -10.49 8.72
CA ASP A 104 -21.06 -11.00 9.38
C ASP A 104 -22.14 -11.36 8.35
N ALA A 105 -22.99 -12.34 8.66
CA ALA A 105 -23.99 -12.85 7.72
C ALA A 105 -25.09 -11.83 7.39
N HIS A 106 -25.55 -11.06 8.38
CA HIS A 106 -26.54 -10.00 8.17
C HIS A 106 -25.93 -8.89 7.29
N TRP A 107 -24.72 -8.45 7.62
CA TRP A 107 -24.04 -7.42 6.84
C TRP A 107 -23.65 -7.88 5.44
N THR A 108 -23.37 -9.17 5.24
CA THR A 108 -23.15 -9.76 3.91
C THR A 108 -24.39 -9.67 3.04
N ALA A 109 -25.58 -9.97 3.60
CA ALA A 109 -26.84 -9.83 2.88
C ALA A 109 -27.14 -8.35 2.55
N GLN A 110 -26.90 -7.44 3.50
CA GLN A 110 -27.08 -6.01 3.28
C GLN A 110 -26.13 -5.46 2.20
N ALA A 111 -24.86 -5.85 2.23
CA ALA A 111 -23.87 -5.45 1.22
C ALA A 111 -24.30 -5.85 -0.20
N ALA A 112 -24.99 -6.98 -0.36
CA ALA A 112 -25.52 -7.43 -1.64
C ALA A 112 -26.73 -6.60 -2.13
N GLU A 113 -27.54 -6.05 -1.22
CA GLU A 113 -28.58 -5.07 -1.55
C GLU A 113 -27.96 -3.73 -1.95
N ASP A 114 -27.05 -3.22 -1.13
CA ASP A 114 -26.40 -1.94 -1.40
C ASP A 114 -25.66 -1.98 -2.75
N ALA A 115 -25.00 -3.09 -3.09
CA ALA A 115 -24.31 -3.29 -4.36
C ALA A 115 -25.21 -3.11 -5.60
N ARG A 116 -26.52 -3.37 -5.51
CA ARG A 116 -27.44 -3.19 -6.65
C ARG A 116 -27.67 -1.73 -7.01
N GLN A 117 -27.32 -0.81 -6.12
CA GLN A 117 -27.54 0.62 -6.27
C GLN A 117 -26.26 1.35 -6.68
N ASP A 118 -25.11 0.68 -6.58
CA ASP A 118 -23.82 1.24 -6.95
C ASP A 118 -23.82 1.69 -8.43
N ARG A 119 -23.10 2.77 -8.71
CA ARG A 119 -22.91 3.27 -10.09
C ARG A 119 -21.47 3.69 -10.31
N SER A 120 -21.02 3.61 -11.54
CA SER A 120 -19.71 4.12 -11.95
C SER A 120 -19.78 4.85 -13.28
N THR A 121 -18.81 5.75 -13.48
CA THR A 121 -18.58 6.47 -14.73
C THR A 121 -17.08 6.59 -14.95
N ILE A 122 -16.68 6.76 -16.21
CA ILE A 122 -15.29 7.05 -16.57
C ILE A 122 -15.16 8.56 -16.65
N ALA A 123 -14.36 9.16 -15.76
CA ALA A 123 -14.10 10.60 -15.76
C ALA A 123 -13.01 10.97 -16.76
N TYR A 124 -12.06 10.07 -16.98
CA TYR A 124 -11.00 10.22 -17.97
C TYR A 124 -10.50 8.84 -18.40
N ASP A 125 -10.28 8.67 -19.71
CA ASP A 125 -9.70 7.49 -20.31
C ASP A 125 -8.47 7.91 -21.11
N GLY A 126 -7.30 7.69 -20.54
CA GLY A 126 -6.04 8.23 -21.01
C GLY A 126 -5.55 7.55 -22.27
N VAL A 127 -5.03 8.35 -23.21
CA VAL A 127 -4.35 7.86 -24.41
C VAL A 127 -3.00 8.52 -24.56
N ALA A 128 -2.05 7.82 -25.18
CA ALA A 128 -0.73 8.38 -25.46
C ALA A 128 -0.86 9.69 -26.28
N PRO A 129 -0.06 10.72 -25.98
CA PRO A 129 1.07 10.74 -25.03
C PRO A 129 0.71 11.11 -23.58
N ASN A 130 -0.57 11.37 -23.26
CA ASN A 130 -1.04 11.81 -21.93
C ASN A 130 -1.91 10.74 -21.26
N GLN A 131 -1.45 9.49 -21.25
CA GLN A 131 -2.26 8.38 -20.75
C GLN A 131 -2.37 8.37 -19.22
N LEU A 132 -1.36 8.87 -18.50
CA LEU A 132 -1.26 8.66 -17.06
C LEU A 132 -2.50 9.16 -16.29
N VAL A 133 -2.98 8.31 -15.38
CA VAL A 133 -3.84 8.64 -14.24
C VAL A 133 -3.14 8.13 -12.99
N CYS A 134 -3.01 8.97 -11.97
CA CYS A 134 -2.49 8.59 -10.66
C CYS A 134 -3.00 9.55 -9.56
N ASP A 135 -3.06 9.09 -8.31
CA ASP A 135 -3.44 9.85 -7.09
C ASP A 135 -4.68 10.73 -7.31
N THR A 136 -5.78 10.09 -7.75
CA THR A 136 -7.07 10.74 -7.95
C THR A 136 -7.60 11.31 -6.65
N THR A 137 -8.13 12.53 -6.68
CA THR A 137 -8.69 13.23 -5.51
C THR A 137 -10.04 13.85 -5.88
N LEU A 138 -11.14 13.21 -5.48
CA LEU A 138 -12.51 13.62 -5.80
C LEU A 138 -13.16 14.38 -4.64
N ARG A 139 -13.70 15.58 -4.87
CA ARG A 139 -14.45 16.35 -3.85
C ARG A 139 -15.74 16.95 -4.42
N GLU A 140 -16.74 17.09 -3.56
CA GLU A 140 -17.89 17.97 -3.80
C GLU A 140 -17.53 19.41 -3.41
N LEU A 141 -17.87 20.36 -4.28
CA LEU A 141 -17.74 21.79 -4.05
C LEU A 141 -19.01 22.38 -3.41
N PRO A 142 -18.95 23.59 -2.84
CA PRO A 142 -20.10 24.21 -2.17
C PRO A 142 -21.33 24.40 -3.06
N ASP A 143 -21.12 24.62 -4.37
CA ASP A 143 -22.19 24.76 -5.37
C ASP A 143 -22.81 23.41 -5.80
N GLY A 144 -22.37 22.29 -5.20
CA GLY A 144 -22.84 20.93 -5.50
C GLY A 144 -22.18 20.30 -6.72
N SER A 145 -21.34 21.04 -7.46
CA SER A 145 -20.51 20.47 -8.52
C SER A 145 -19.39 19.62 -7.92
N TRP A 146 -18.87 18.67 -8.69
CA TRP A 146 -17.74 17.83 -8.29
C TRP A 146 -16.48 18.24 -9.03
N ILE A 147 -15.37 18.14 -8.32
CA ILE A 147 -14.04 18.42 -8.82
C ILE A 147 -13.15 17.19 -8.63
N LEU A 148 -12.43 16.81 -9.68
CA LEU A 148 -11.48 15.71 -9.65
C LEU A 148 -10.11 16.20 -10.09
N PHE A 149 -9.16 16.13 -9.17
CA PHE A 149 -7.74 16.30 -9.47
C PHE A 149 -7.07 14.94 -9.63
N MET A 150 -6.05 14.88 -10.47
CA MET A 150 -5.21 13.69 -10.64
C MET A 150 -3.81 14.08 -11.10
N LEU A 151 -2.81 13.24 -10.86
CA LEU A 151 -1.56 13.29 -11.59
C LEU A 151 -1.80 12.76 -13.00
N ALA A 152 -1.51 13.59 -13.99
CA ALA A 152 -1.71 13.31 -15.41
C ALA A 152 -0.42 13.58 -16.21
N GLY A 153 -0.46 13.24 -17.51
CA GLY A 153 0.62 13.53 -18.45
C GLY A 153 1.71 12.47 -18.50
N GLY A 154 2.23 12.22 -19.69
CA GLY A 154 3.16 11.12 -19.94
C GLY A 154 2.52 9.74 -19.78
N GLU A 155 3.37 8.72 -19.63
CA GLU A 155 2.96 7.31 -19.62
C GLU A 155 3.10 6.62 -18.25
N THR A 156 3.90 7.18 -17.36
CA THR A 156 4.17 6.68 -16.01
C THR A 156 4.50 7.85 -15.08
N GLU A 157 4.53 7.57 -13.79
CA GLU A 157 5.15 8.43 -12.80
C GLU A 157 6.44 7.80 -12.24
N PRO A 158 7.38 8.61 -11.73
CA PRO A 158 7.47 10.06 -11.96
C PRO A 158 8.14 10.37 -13.32
N LEU A 159 7.68 11.41 -13.99
CA LEU A 159 8.25 11.94 -15.22
C LEU A 159 8.22 13.48 -15.18
N PRO A 160 9.14 14.15 -15.90
CA PRO A 160 9.08 15.60 -16.10
C PRO A 160 7.76 16.09 -16.69
N ASP A 161 7.14 15.27 -17.54
CA ASP A 161 5.90 15.61 -18.23
C ASP A 161 4.66 15.47 -17.34
N ASN A 162 4.79 14.91 -16.13
CA ASN A 162 3.64 14.78 -15.25
C ASN A 162 3.18 16.17 -14.75
N TYR A 163 1.87 16.41 -14.80
CA TYR A 163 1.20 17.64 -14.38
C TYR A 163 -0.03 17.33 -13.54
N ILE A 164 -0.55 18.36 -12.87
CA ILE A 164 -1.80 18.26 -12.14
C ILE A 164 -2.94 18.43 -13.14
N GLY A 165 -3.69 17.37 -13.42
CA GLY A 165 -4.89 17.40 -14.23
C GLY A 165 -6.13 17.74 -13.40
N LEU A 166 -7.09 18.40 -14.04
CA LEU A 166 -8.37 18.80 -13.46
C LEU A 166 -9.52 18.47 -14.41
N THR A 167 -10.57 17.85 -13.89
CA THR A 167 -11.86 17.69 -14.57
C THR A 167 -13.01 17.94 -13.58
N ARG A 168 -14.17 18.31 -14.09
CA ARG A 168 -15.34 18.72 -13.30
C ARG A 168 -16.61 18.02 -13.77
N SER A 169 -17.54 17.85 -12.83
CA SER A 169 -18.89 17.38 -13.12
C SER A 169 -19.93 18.31 -12.49
N ALA A 170 -20.94 18.69 -13.28
CA ALA A 170 -22.06 19.51 -12.81
C ALA A 170 -23.31 18.67 -12.45
N ASP A 171 -23.23 17.34 -12.60
CA ASP A 171 -24.37 16.42 -12.56
C ASP A 171 -24.07 15.18 -11.69
N GLN A 172 -23.33 15.39 -10.60
CA GLN A 172 -22.99 14.36 -9.60
C GLN A 172 -22.25 13.15 -10.21
N GLY A 173 -21.26 13.46 -11.05
CA GLY A 173 -20.34 12.50 -11.65
C GLY A 173 -20.93 11.72 -12.82
N ARG A 174 -22.08 12.11 -13.38
CA ARG A 174 -22.65 11.43 -14.55
C ARG A 174 -21.90 11.78 -15.83
N THR A 175 -21.53 13.05 -15.99
CA THR A 175 -20.70 13.55 -17.07
C THR A 175 -19.54 14.40 -16.54
N TRP A 176 -18.47 14.46 -17.33
CA TRP A 176 -17.22 15.11 -16.96
C TRP A 176 -16.75 16.05 -18.08
N THR A 177 -16.20 17.20 -17.72
CA THR A 177 -15.50 18.06 -18.68
C THR A 177 -14.24 17.36 -19.19
N PRO A 178 -13.69 17.75 -20.35
CA PRO A 178 -12.36 17.31 -20.75
C PRO A 178 -11.32 17.55 -19.64
N LEU A 179 -10.32 16.68 -19.55
CA LEU A 179 -9.21 16.85 -18.62
C LEU A 179 -8.35 18.04 -19.07
N GLU A 180 -8.12 18.99 -18.18
CA GLU A 180 -7.30 20.17 -18.44
C GLU A 180 -6.10 20.23 -17.50
N PRO A 181 -4.93 20.72 -17.95
CA PRO A 181 -3.83 21.04 -17.06
C PRO A 181 -4.19 22.16 -16.07
N PHE A 182 -3.97 21.92 -14.79
CA PHE A 182 -4.13 22.91 -13.73
C PHE A 182 -2.80 23.59 -13.42
N SER A 183 -2.76 24.92 -13.55
CA SER A 183 -1.56 25.71 -13.24
C SER A 183 -1.49 26.01 -11.74
N VAL A 184 -0.45 25.57 -11.06
CA VAL A 184 -0.22 25.92 -9.64
C VAL A 184 0.55 27.24 -9.45
N GLY A 185 0.78 27.99 -10.53
CA GLY A 185 1.56 29.24 -10.49
C GLY A 185 3.08 29.05 -10.37
N LEU A 186 3.59 27.81 -10.46
CA LEU A 186 5.02 27.50 -10.57
C LEU A 186 5.37 27.10 -12.00
N PRO A 187 6.56 27.47 -12.50
CA PRO A 187 7.00 27.06 -13.83
C PRO A 187 7.13 25.53 -13.89
N ARG A 188 6.75 24.92 -15.01
CA ARG A 188 7.03 23.51 -15.29
C ARG A 188 8.43 23.34 -15.89
N ALA A 189 9.44 23.69 -15.11
CA ALA A 189 10.85 23.62 -15.52
C ALA A 189 11.77 23.41 -14.30
N GLY A 190 12.99 22.95 -14.53
CA GLY A 190 14.00 22.78 -13.48
C GLY A 190 13.49 21.93 -12.31
N HIS A 191 13.47 22.51 -11.11
CA HIS A 191 13.09 21.81 -9.88
C HIS A 191 11.58 21.57 -9.70
N THR A 192 10.76 22.23 -10.53
CA THR A 192 9.29 22.18 -10.43
C THR A 192 8.64 21.60 -11.68
N ILE A 193 9.42 20.85 -12.48
CA ILE A 193 9.00 20.32 -13.78
C ILE A 193 7.87 19.29 -13.65
N GLY A 194 8.00 18.30 -12.77
CA GLY A 194 6.94 17.38 -12.43
C GLY A 194 6.11 17.91 -11.27
N GLN A 195 4.78 17.79 -11.36
CA GLN A 195 3.83 18.34 -10.37
C GLN A 195 2.69 17.35 -10.13
N CYS A 196 2.35 17.09 -8.86
CA CYS A 196 1.36 16.08 -8.46
C CYS A 196 0.43 16.59 -7.35
N PRO A 197 -0.91 16.46 -7.49
CA PRO A 197 -1.83 16.73 -6.39
C PRO A 197 -1.70 15.64 -5.32
N THR A 198 -1.85 16.00 -4.04
CA THR A 198 -1.69 15.03 -2.94
C THR A 198 -2.90 14.98 -2.02
N GLU A 199 -3.62 16.12 -1.90
CA GLU A 199 -4.88 16.25 -1.17
C GLU A 199 -5.62 17.52 -1.63
N VAL A 200 -6.95 17.45 -1.64
CA VAL A 200 -7.84 18.61 -1.80
C VAL A 200 -8.77 18.70 -0.59
N MET A 201 -8.63 19.76 0.18
CA MET A 201 -9.49 20.06 1.32
C MET A 201 -10.56 21.08 0.90
N VAL A 202 -11.83 20.78 1.17
CA VAL A 202 -12.97 21.68 0.91
C VAL A 202 -13.70 21.93 2.22
N ARG A 203 -13.77 23.20 2.65
CA ARG A 203 -14.43 23.61 3.90
C ARG A 203 -15.25 24.87 3.67
N GLY A 204 -16.54 24.68 3.37
CA GLY A 204 -17.36 25.75 2.83
C GLY A 204 -16.72 26.30 1.55
N GLU A 205 -16.71 27.61 1.37
CA GLU A 205 -16.09 28.24 0.20
C GLU A 205 -14.56 28.11 0.16
N HIS A 206 -13.91 27.85 1.31
CA HIS A 206 -12.46 27.74 1.40
C HIS A 206 -11.98 26.37 0.94
N CYS A 207 -11.28 26.34 -0.18
CA CYS A 207 -10.63 25.16 -0.74
C CYS A 207 -9.10 25.28 -0.63
N THR A 208 -8.42 24.18 -0.35
CA THR A 208 -6.95 24.08 -0.33
C THR A 208 -6.52 22.91 -1.18
N LEU A 209 -5.61 23.14 -2.14
CA LEU A 209 -4.90 22.07 -2.85
C LEU A 209 -3.52 21.93 -2.23
N PHE A 210 -3.23 20.74 -1.72
CA PHE A 210 -1.87 20.31 -1.40
C PHE A 210 -1.28 19.58 -2.60
N PHE A 211 -0.03 19.90 -2.92
CA PHE A 211 0.64 19.31 -4.07
C PHE A 211 2.15 19.22 -3.83
N SER A 212 2.82 18.45 -4.68
CA SER A 212 4.27 18.32 -4.67
C SER A 212 4.87 18.55 -6.03
N THR A 213 6.16 18.91 -6.03
CA THR A 213 6.96 19.09 -7.24
C THR A 213 8.27 18.33 -7.14
N HIS A 214 8.87 17.97 -8.27
CA HIS A 214 10.17 17.31 -8.31
C HIS A 214 10.98 17.66 -9.57
N ALA A 215 12.30 17.41 -9.52
CA ALA A 215 13.24 17.61 -10.63
C ALA A 215 13.45 16.33 -11.44
N ARG A 216 12.43 15.88 -12.19
CA ARG A 216 12.39 14.64 -13.00
C ARG A 216 12.01 13.37 -12.26
N HIS A 217 12.43 13.17 -11.00
CA HIS A 217 12.05 12.00 -10.19
C HIS A 217 11.84 12.34 -8.70
N TRP A 218 11.08 11.54 -7.94
CA TRP A 218 10.73 11.82 -6.53
C TRP A 218 11.92 11.89 -5.56
N ASP A 219 13.07 11.33 -5.91
CA ASP A 219 14.31 11.43 -5.12
C ASP A 219 15.10 12.73 -5.40
N THR A 220 14.65 13.53 -6.38
CA THR A 220 15.34 14.76 -6.82
C THR A 220 14.51 16.00 -6.57
N HIS A 221 14.99 16.90 -5.69
CA HIS A 221 14.33 18.17 -5.34
C HIS A 221 12.83 18.06 -5.03
N TRP A 222 12.39 16.99 -4.37
CA TRP A 222 10.99 16.85 -3.98
C TRP A 222 10.60 17.90 -2.94
N ARG A 223 9.70 18.80 -3.35
CA ARG A 223 9.12 19.87 -2.54
C ARG A 223 7.61 19.69 -2.39
N SER A 224 7.08 20.20 -1.29
CA SER A 224 5.65 20.11 -0.96
C SER A 224 5.07 21.49 -0.67
N TRP A 225 3.88 21.73 -1.19
CA TRP A 225 3.26 23.05 -1.31
C TRP A 225 1.77 22.99 -1.02
N PHE A 226 1.17 24.16 -0.78
CA PHE A 226 -0.26 24.33 -0.82
C PHE A 226 -0.65 25.69 -1.41
N LEU A 227 -1.84 25.76 -1.99
CA LEU A 227 -2.50 26.99 -2.42
C LEU A 227 -3.97 26.95 -1.99
N THR A 228 -4.60 28.12 -1.88
CA THR A 228 -6.00 28.21 -1.47
C THR A 228 -6.85 28.92 -2.51
N SER A 229 -8.14 28.62 -2.51
CA SER A 229 -9.16 29.21 -3.37
C SER A 229 -10.44 29.44 -2.57
N THR A 230 -11.22 30.45 -2.94
CA THR A 230 -12.56 30.72 -2.38
C THR A 230 -13.68 30.63 -3.41
N ASP A 231 -13.38 30.21 -4.64
CA ASP A 231 -14.30 30.22 -5.78
C ASP A 231 -14.30 28.88 -6.54
N GLY A 232 -13.95 27.80 -5.84
CA GLY A 232 -13.92 26.45 -6.39
C GLY A 232 -12.76 26.21 -7.36
N PHE A 233 -11.60 26.82 -7.12
CA PHE A 233 -10.39 26.80 -7.96
C PHE A 233 -10.60 27.45 -9.34
N ARG A 234 -11.39 28.52 -9.42
CA ARG A 234 -11.40 29.41 -10.61
C ARG A 234 -10.25 30.41 -10.50
N THR A 235 -9.97 30.87 -9.29
CA THR A 235 -8.77 31.63 -8.92
C THR A 235 -8.16 31.04 -7.64
N TRP A 236 -6.87 31.30 -7.42
CA TRP A 236 -6.15 30.81 -6.25
C TRP A 236 -4.97 31.70 -5.87
N THR A 237 -4.52 31.57 -4.63
CA THR A 237 -3.33 32.26 -4.13
C THR A 237 -2.05 31.71 -4.76
N PRO A 238 -0.95 32.48 -4.80
CA PRO A 238 0.37 31.92 -5.02
C PRO A 238 0.67 30.76 -4.06
N PRO A 239 1.42 29.74 -4.50
CA PRO A 239 1.71 28.58 -3.67
C PRO A 239 2.64 28.93 -2.51
N ARG A 240 2.37 28.33 -1.36
CA ARG A 240 3.18 28.41 -0.14
C ARG A 240 3.79 27.04 0.15
N ALA A 241 5.04 27.02 0.59
CA ALA A 241 5.67 25.79 1.02
C ALA A 241 4.95 25.19 2.24
N ALA A 242 4.90 23.87 2.34
CA ALA A 242 4.40 23.20 3.54
C ALA A 242 5.22 23.60 4.79
N PRO A 243 4.65 23.56 6.00
CA PRO A 243 5.34 24.03 7.21
C PRO A 243 6.62 23.26 7.54
N GLY A 244 7.61 23.96 8.10
CA GLY A 244 8.79 23.35 8.72
C GLY A 244 9.60 22.43 7.79
N ARG A 245 9.88 21.21 8.25
CA ARG A 245 10.59 20.18 7.48
C ARG A 245 9.74 19.58 6.37
N LEU A 246 8.42 19.67 6.48
CA LEU A 246 7.48 19.03 5.57
C LEU A 246 7.42 19.68 4.19
N LYS A 247 8.10 20.82 3.97
CA LYS A 247 8.32 21.39 2.64
C LYS A 247 9.18 20.53 1.72
N GLU A 248 9.85 19.50 2.25
CA GLU A 248 10.73 18.59 1.53
C GLU A 248 10.24 17.15 1.74
N ARG A 249 10.29 16.33 0.67
CA ARG A 249 10.02 14.88 0.72
C ARG A 249 8.77 14.47 1.50
N THR A 250 7.66 15.16 1.26
CA THR A 250 6.42 14.94 2.01
C THR A 250 5.23 14.83 1.06
N PHE A 251 4.36 13.87 1.31
CA PHE A 251 2.98 13.97 0.82
C PHE A 251 2.06 14.25 2.00
N LEU A 252 1.31 15.35 1.89
CA LEU A 252 0.18 15.65 2.76
C LEU A 252 -1.05 14.92 2.23
N ARG A 253 -1.79 14.28 3.15
CA ARG A 253 -2.86 13.33 2.87
C ARG A 253 -4.19 13.84 3.42
N ASN A 254 -5.24 13.04 3.25
CA ASN A 254 -6.62 13.48 3.40
C ASN A 254 -6.89 14.13 4.75
N HIS A 255 -7.39 15.36 4.70
CA HIS A 255 -7.68 16.10 5.91
C HIS A 255 -8.89 15.51 6.66
N LEU A 256 -8.90 15.75 7.97
CA LEU A 256 -10.02 15.54 8.87
C LEU A 256 -10.35 16.88 9.52
N VAL A 257 -11.63 17.21 9.63
CA VAL A 257 -12.10 18.26 10.55
C VAL A 257 -12.64 17.56 11.78
N THR A 258 -12.00 17.79 12.92
CA THR A 258 -12.39 17.16 14.20
C THR A 258 -13.65 17.81 14.75
N ARG A 259 -14.33 17.14 15.70
CA ARG A 259 -15.56 17.63 16.34
C ARG A 259 -15.38 18.99 17.01
N ASP A 260 -14.19 19.28 17.52
CA ASP A 260 -13.82 20.56 18.11
C ASP A 260 -13.36 21.62 17.08
N GLY A 261 -13.51 21.33 15.78
CA GLY A 261 -13.30 22.29 14.69
C GLY A 261 -11.84 22.43 14.22
N ARG A 262 -10.90 21.67 14.78
CA ARG A 262 -9.51 21.66 14.30
C ARG A 262 -9.42 20.96 12.95
N ILE A 263 -8.45 21.38 12.15
CA ILE A 263 -8.05 20.66 10.95
C ILE A 263 -6.88 19.77 11.32
N VAL A 264 -6.96 18.50 10.92
CA VAL A 264 -5.88 17.53 11.03
C VAL A 264 -5.52 17.06 9.63
N VAL A 265 -4.27 17.26 9.21
CA VAL A 265 -3.77 16.83 7.90
C VAL A 265 -2.67 15.79 8.12
N PRO A 266 -2.93 14.49 7.89
CA PRO A 266 -1.92 13.46 8.01
C PRO A 266 -0.82 13.63 6.95
N PHE A 267 0.39 13.19 7.28
CA PHE A 267 1.51 13.21 6.34
C PHE A 267 2.33 11.93 6.39
N GLN A 268 3.01 11.67 5.27
CA GLN A 268 4.20 10.84 5.20
C GLN A 268 5.39 11.70 4.80
N HIS A 269 6.54 11.52 5.47
CA HIS A 269 7.75 12.32 5.28
C HIS A 269 9.01 11.44 5.35
N TYR A 270 10.07 11.78 4.63
CA TYR A 270 11.29 10.95 4.56
C TYR A 270 12.53 11.69 5.04
N ILE A 271 13.17 11.16 6.06
CA ILE A 271 14.31 11.81 6.74
C ILE A 271 15.67 11.22 6.38
N GLY A 272 15.71 10.09 5.66
CA GLY A 272 16.93 9.33 5.37
C GLY A 272 17.47 8.56 6.58
N PRO A 273 18.54 7.76 6.40
CA PRO A 273 19.11 6.94 7.45
C PRO A 273 19.87 7.78 8.49
N ASP A 274 20.08 7.21 9.67
CA ASP A 274 20.67 7.90 10.82
C ASP A 274 22.14 8.28 10.57
N ASP A 275 22.85 7.49 9.76
CA ASP A 275 24.24 7.75 9.37
C ASP A 275 24.42 8.85 8.30
N GLU A 276 23.32 9.39 7.77
CA GLU A 276 23.33 10.48 6.78
C GLU A 276 22.77 11.81 7.31
N GLN A 277 22.49 11.90 8.61
CA GLN A 277 21.88 13.11 9.20
C GLN A 277 22.78 14.36 9.09
N SER A 278 24.09 14.19 8.89
CA SER A 278 25.03 15.29 8.61
C SER A 278 24.89 15.88 7.21
N LYS A 279 24.25 15.18 6.27
CA LYS A 279 23.95 15.68 4.92
C LYS A 279 22.70 16.57 4.92
N PRO A 280 22.58 17.53 3.99
CA PRO A 280 21.32 18.23 3.74
C PRO A 280 20.17 17.24 3.50
N PRO A 281 18.92 17.51 3.94
CA PRO A 281 17.82 16.53 3.88
C PRO A 281 17.58 15.92 2.49
N LEU A 282 17.66 16.74 1.44
CA LEU A 282 17.47 16.30 0.05
C LEU A 282 18.63 15.48 -0.52
N ASP A 283 19.80 15.48 0.13
CA ASP A 283 20.99 14.72 -0.29
C ASP A 283 21.09 13.35 0.42
N ARG A 284 20.20 13.10 1.38
CA ARG A 284 20.10 11.82 2.08
C ARG A 284 19.40 10.79 1.20
N ALA A 285 19.61 9.50 1.47
CA ALA A 285 18.85 8.45 0.83
C ALA A 285 17.34 8.66 1.07
N PHE A 286 16.55 8.37 0.04
CA PHE A 286 15.09 8.43 0.11
C PHE A 286 14.56 7.20 0.86
N THR A 287 14.76 7.17 2.18
CA THR A 287 14.36 6.08 3.09
C THR A 287 13.85 6.65 4.40
N ASN A 288 13.52 5.77 5.35
CA ASN A 288 13.12 6.13 6.71
C ASN A 288 11.82 6.98 6.73
N PRO A 289 10.70 6.44 6.22
CA PRO A 289 9.43 7.14 6.28
C PRO A 289 9.03 7.42 7.74
N ARG A 290 8.39 8.57 7.91
CA ARG A 290 7.83 9.11 9.15
C ARG A 290 6.39 9.51 8.89
N ASN A 291 5.50 9.11 9.80
CA ASN A 291 4.10 9.49 9.76
C ASN A 291 3.73 10.41 10.93
N GLY A 292 2.77 11.27 10.68
CA GLY A 292 2.26 12.18 11.69
C GLY A 292 1.10 12.99 11.15
N VAL A 293 0.78 14.07 11.86
CA VAL A 293 -0.28 15.00 11.48
C VAL A 293 0.18 16.45 11.65
N LEU A 294 -0.29 17.33 10.77
CA LEU A 294 -0.35 18.77 11.00
C LEU A 294 -1.71 19.11 11.62
N ILE A 295 -1.71 19.92 12.67
CA ILE A 295 -2.94 20.39 13.33
C ILE A 295 -3.05 21.91 13.18
N SER A 296 -4.21 22.39 12.76
CA SER A 296 -4.54 23.82 12.74
C SER A 296 -5.80 24.10 13.55
N THR A 297 -5.74 25.15 14.35
CA THR A 297 -6.86 25.67 15.18
C THR A 297 -7.40 27.00 14.65
N ASP A 298 -6.83 27.55 13.58
CA ASP A 298 -7.09 28.91 13.07
C ASP A 298 -7.50 28.91 11.59
N GLY A 299 -8.21 27.87 11.19
CA GLY A 299 -8.72 27.74 9.83
C GLY A 299 -7.65 27.45 8.79
N GLY A 300 -6.50 26.91 9.17
CA GLY A 300 -5.40 26.51 8.27
C GLY A 300 -4.37 27.61 8.04
N SER A 301 -4.40 28.68 8.85
CA SER A 301 -3.47 29.81 8.74
C SER A 301 -2.10 29.46 9.33
N THR A 302 -2.10 28.77 10.47
CA THR A 302 -0.91 28.20 11.12
C THR A 302 -1.11 26.71 11.43
N TRP A 303 0.01 26.00 11.60
CA TRP A 303 0.04 24.55 11.75
C TRP A 303 1.08 24.14 12.79
N SER A 304 0.75 23.19 13.66
CA SER A 304 1.68 22.47 14.53
C SER A 304 1.87 21.03 14.05
N GLU A 305 3.12 20.55 14.04
CA GLU A 305 3.46 19.19 13.64
C GLU A 305 3.46 18.24 14.86
N HIS A 306 2.83 17.08 14.72
CA HIS A 306 2.74 16.06 15.77
C HIS A 306 3.00 14.65 15.21
N GLY A 307 3.62 13.81 16.05
CA GLY A 307 4.10 12.47 15.69
C GLY A 307 5.54 12.48 15.16
N ASP A 308 6.07 11.30 14.88
CA ASP A 308 7.26 11.01 14.05
C ASP A 308 7.31 9.48 13.90
N ILE A 309 6.14 8.90 13.58
CA ILE A 309 5.86 7.47 13.75
C ILE A 309 6.68 6.69 12.71
N ARG A 310 7.34 5.63 13.17
CA ARG A 310 8.12 4.70 12.33
C ARG A 310 7.30 3.44 12.06
N LEU A 311 7.51 2.83 10.89
CA LEU A 311 6.94 1.51 10.57
C LEU A 311 7.89 0.36 10.95
N THR A 312 9.19 0.64 11.09
CA THR A 312 10.24 -0.35 11.34
C THR A 312 11.47 0.32 11.95
N THR A 313 12.29 -0.46 12.65
CA THR A 313 13.59 -0.02 13.19
C THR A 313 14.65 0.14 12.09
N ASN A 314 14.43 -0.42 10.90
CA ASN A 314 15.32 -0.27 9.76
C ASN A 314 15.17 1.12 9.12
N ASP A 315 16.08 2.04 9.43
CA ASP A 315 16.15 3.39 8.86
C ASP A 315 16.49 3.42 7.35
N ARG A 316 16.97 2.31 6.79
CA ARG A 316 17.16 2.13 5.35
C ARG A 316 15.95 1.54 4.65
N TYR A 317 14.83 1.36 5.35
CA TYR A 317 13.57 0.96 4.74
C TYR A 317 13.12 1.98 3.69
N PHE A 318 12.98 1.50 2.45
CA PHE A 318 12.42 2.23 1.33
C PHE A 318 11.04 1.65 1.01
N GLY A 319 10.01 2.46 1.19
CA GLY A 319 8.64 2.09 0.88
C GLY A 319 7.73 3.30 1.00
N TRP A 320 6.61 3.26 0.29
CA TRP A 320 5.54 4.22 0.50
C TRP A 320 4.85 3.94 1.83
N ALA A 321 4.58 5.01 2.57
CA ALA A 321 4.07 4.99 3.94
C ALA A 321 2.80 5.84 4.08
N GLU A 322 1.91 5.80 3.08
CA GLU A 322 0.79 6.74 2.98
C GLU A 322 -0.25 6.47 4.06
N ASN A 323 -0.65 7.50 4.79
CA ASN A 323 -1.54 7.38 5.94
C ASN A 323 -2.85 8.15 5.75
N ASN A 324 -3.86 7.73 6.53
CA ASN A 324 -5.17 8.38 6.63
C ASN A 324 -5.66 8.27 8.09
N VAL A 325 -6.46 9.24 8.55
CA VAL A 325 -6.82 9.39 9.97
C VAL A 325 -8.32 9.65 10.15
N VAL A 326 -8.89 9.11 11.23
CA VAL A 326 -10.26 9.37 11.68
C VAL A 326 -10.29 9.71 13.16
N GLU A 327 -11.34 10.41 13.59
CA GLU A 327 -11.66 10.66 15.00
C GLU A 327 -12.78 9.71 15.46
N LEU A 328 -12.55 9.01 16.57
CA LEU A 328 -13.54 8.13 17.23
C LEU A 328 -14.33 8.89 18.29
N SER A 329 -15.44 8.33 18.76
CA SER A 329 -16.41 8.98 19.69
C SER A 329 -15.79 9.39 21.02
N ASP A 330 -14.77 8.68 21.46
CA ASP A 330 -14.00 8.99 22.67
C ASP A 330 -12.94 10.10 22.48
N GLY A 331 -12.84 10.68 21.28
CA GLY A 331 -11.89 11.74 20.94
C GLY A 331 -10.50 11.25 20.53
N ARG A 332 -10.26 9.94 20.51
CA ARG A 332 -9.02 9.38 19.97
C ARG A 332 -8.95 9.59 18.47
N LEU A 333 -7.73 9.82 17.96
CA LEU A 333 -7.46 9.71 16.53
C LEU A 333 -6.84 8.35 16.23
N VAL A 334 -7.37 7.66 15.23
CA VAL A 334 -6.83 6.39 14.73
C VAL A 334 -6.30 6.61 13.31
N MET A 335 -5.05 6.23 13.10
CA MET A 335 -4.37 6.32 11.82
C MET A 335 -4.15 4.92 11.26
N LEU A 336 -4.52 4.71 9.98
CA LEU A 336 -4.03 3.56 9.21
C LEU A 336 -2.97 4.01 8.21
N ILE A 337 -1.97 3.15 7.99
CA ILE A 337 -0.78 3.45 7.21
C ILE A 337 -0.53 2.32 6.21
N ARG A 338 -0.39 2.66 4.93
CA ARG A 338 0.18 1.82 3.87
C ARG A 338 1.60 1.44 4.27
N ALA A 339 1.96 0.17 4.19
CA ALA A 339 3.30 -0.28 4.54
C ALA A 339 3.86 -1.18 3.44
N ASP A 340 4.48 -0.56 2.44
CA ASP A 340 5.01 -1.27 1.26
C ASP A 340 6.04 -2.32 1.66
N GLN A 341 5.88 -3.55 1.17
CA GLN A 341 6.82 -4.65 1.41
C GLN A 341 7.00 -5.02 2.91
N LEU A 342 6.14 -4.54 3.80
CA LEU A 342 6.15 -4.84 5.23
C LEU A 342 5.02 -5.80 5.61
N GLY A 343 5.05 -7.00 5.03
CA GLY A 343 4.19 -8.11 5.48
C GLY A 343 2.78 -8.16 4.90
N GLY A 344 2.45 -7.31 3.92
CA GLY A 344 1.20 -7.40 3.16
C GLY A 344 -0.05 -7.02 3.97
N VAL A 345 0.09 -6.08 4.90
CA VAL A 345 -0.99 -5.58 5.76
C VAL A 345 -0.89 -4.07 5.96
N LEU A 346 -1.97 -3.45 6.42
CA LEU A 346 -1.93 -2.07 6.92
C LEU A 346 -1.31 -2.03 8.32
N TYR A 347 -0.77 -0.87 8.67
CA TYR A 347 -0.27 -0.55 10.01
C TYR A 347 -1.20 0.45 10.69
N ARG A 348 -1.20 0.48 12.02
CA ARG A 348 -2.07 1.31 12.85
C ARG A 348 -1.27 2.09 13.88
N ALA A 349 -1.63 3.34 14.09
CA ALA A 349 -1.19 4.14 15.23
C ALA A 349 -2.38 4.88 15.83
N GLU A 350 -2.35 5.12 17.14
CA GLU A 350 -3.44 5.80 17.84
C GLU A 350 -2.90 6.97 18.66
N SER A 351 -3.69 8.02 18.72
CA SER A 351 -3.43 9.18 19.56
C SER A 351 -4.56 9.34 20.57
N PRO A 352 -4.27 9.24 21.89
CA PRO A 352 -5.28 9.33 22.93
C PRO A 352 -5.76 10.76 23.21
N ASP A 353 -5.07 11.78 22.69
CA ASP A 353 -5.23 13.18 23.06
C ASP A 353 -5.56 14.09 21.85
N GLY A 354 -6.30 13.52 20.90
CA GLY A 354 -6.79 14.24 19.72
C GLY A 354 -5.68 14.60 18.72
N GLY A 355 -4.65 13.76 18.60
CA GLY A 355 -3.58 13.89 17.61
C GLY A 355 -2.29 14.53 18.11
N ARG A 356 -2.16 14.84 19.41
CA ARG A 356 -1.00 15.58 19.95
C ARG A 356 0.18 14.67 20.27
N THR A 357 -0.10 13.48 20.79
CA THR A 357 0.90 12.43 21.04
C THR A 357 0.59 11.19 20.24
N TRP A 358 1.65 10.52 19.77
CA TRP A 358 1.58 9.31 18.96
C TRP A 358 2.68 8.34 19.43
N PRO A 359 2.52 7.03 19.24
CA PRO A 359 3.57 6.07 19.56
C PRO A 359 4.79 6.28 18.66
N GLU A 360 5.97 5.85 19.14
CA GLU A 360 7.19 5.86 18.33
C GLU A 360 7.06 4.93 17.11
N PHE A 361 6.42 3.77 17.28
CA PHE A 361 6.22 2.79 16.23
C PHE A 361 4.72 2.55 15.99
N ALA A 362 4.35 2.41 14.71
CA ALA A 362 3.04 1.88 14.35
C ALA A 362 2.99 0.37 14.59
N SER A 363 1.82 -0.12 14.99
CA SER A 363 1.55 -1.54 15.19
C SER A 363 1.06 -2.19 13.90
N ARG A 364 1.49 -3.41 13.65
CA ARG A 364 0.99 -4.23 12.54
C ARG A 364 -0.49 -4.58 12.80
N THR A 365 -1.33 -4.54 11.76
CA THR A 365 -2.73 -5.00 11.83
C THR A 365 -2.91 -6.36 11.15
N ASP A 366 -4.11 -6.92 11.26
CA ASP A 366 -4.55 -8.07 10.49
C ASP A 366 -5.22 -7.70 9.16
N ILE A 367 -5.35 -6.40 8.84
CA ILE A 367 -6.04 -5.92 7.65
C ILE A 367 -5.13 -6.12 6.44
N PRO A 368 -5.45 -7.04 5.51
CA PRO A 368 -4.60 -7.33 4.35
C PRO A 368 -4.50 -6.13 3.42
N ASN A 369 -3.31 -5.88 2.87
CA ASN A 369 -3.07 -4.82 1.89
C ASN A 369 -1.75 -5.05 1.13
N PRO A 370 -1.69 -4.83 -0.19
CA PRO A 370 -0.50 -5.16 -0.99
C PRO A 370 0.59 -4.08 -0.97
N GLY A 371 0.52 -3.11 -0.05
CA GLY A 371 1.25 -1.85 -0.18
C GLY A 371 0.55 -0.91 -1.17
N SER A 372 -0.73 -0.64 -0.95
CA SER A 372 -1.56 0.29 -1.72
C SER A 372 -2.20 1.30 -0.77
N LYS A 373 -2.42 2.53 -1.25
CA LYS A 373 -3.09 3.58 -0.48
C LYS A 373 -4.47 3.09 -0.02
N ALA A 374 -4.80 3.39 1.22
CA ALA A 374 -6.11 3.14 1.80
C ALA A 374 -6.68 4.45 2.32
N THR A 375 -7.99 4.61 2.21
CA THR A 375 -8.68 5.85 2.61
C THR A 375 -9.76 5.50 3.62
N LEU A 376 -9.79 6.24 4.74
CA LEU A 376 -10.83 6.12 5.74
C LEU A 376 -11.84 7.24 5.57
N HIS A 377 -13.10 6.93 5.83
CA HIS A 377 -14.17 7.90 5.86
C HIS A 377 -14.96 7.75 7.16
N PRO A 378 -14.98 8.77 8.03
CA PRO A 378 -15.85 8.74 9.19
C PRO A 378 -17.29 8.77 8.71
N LEU A 379 -18.10 7.83 9.18
CA LEU A 379 -19.54 7.82 8.91
C LEU A 379 -20.30 8.50 10.05
N GLY A 380 -19.69 8.71 11.21
CA GLY A 380 -20.29 9.32 12.40
C GLY A 380 -20.37 8.33 13.56
N GLY A 381 -20.26 8.83 14.78
CA GLY A 381 -19.98 7.99 15.96
C GLY A 381 -18.69 7.21 15.76
N ASP A 382 -18.75 5.91 16.03
CA ASP A 382 -17.65 4.96 15.87
C ASP A 382 -17.71 4.16 14.55
N ALA A 383 -18.60 4.55 13.63
CA ALA A 383 -18.70 3.94 12.32
C ALA A 383 -17.68 4.55 11.34
N VAL A 384 -16.86 3.68 10.73
CA VAL A 384 -15.77 4.07 9.84
C VAL A 384 -15.77 3.17 8.60
N ALA A 385 -15.80 3.79 7.42
CA ALA A 385 -15.56 3.11 6.15
C ALA A 385 -14.07 3.09 5.81
N LEU A 386 -13.57 1.96 5.33
CA LEU A 386 -12.23 1.74 4.80
C LEU A 386 -12.34 1.33 3.34
N LEU A 387 -11.73 2.12 2.46
CA LEU A 387 -11.62 1.85 1.04
C LEU A 387 -10.17 1.44 0.73
N HIS A 388 -9.97 0.18 0.32
CA HIS A 388 -8.63 -0.40 0.14
C HIS A 388 -8.63 -1.65 -0.75
N ASN A 389 -7.45 -2.26 -0.96
CA ASN A 389 -7.31 -3.57 -1.59
C ASN A 389 -7.03 -4.65 -0.52
N PRO A 390 -8.01 -5.49 -0.11
CA PRO A 390 -7.84 -6.53 0.92
C PRO A 390 -7.10 -7.76 0.41
N ASN A 391 -5.98 -7.57 -0.27
CA ASN A 391 -5.18 -8.64 -0.85
C ASN A 391 -3.69 -8.37 -0.60
N PRO A 392 -2.97 -9.22 0.14
CA PRO A 392 -1.58 -8.96 0.51
C PRO A 392 -0.60 -8.97 -0.68
N ARG A 393 -1.01 -9.45 -1.86
CA ARG A 393 -0.11 -9.70 -3.00
C ARG A 393 -0.39 -8.86 -4.22
N HIS A 394 -1.59 -8.30 -4.35
CA HIS A 394 -2.01 -7.66 -5.59
C HIS A 394 -3.08 -6.59 -5.35
N ARG A 395 -3.11 -5.57 -6.21
CA ARG A 395 -4.01 -4.40 -6.10
C ARG A 395 -5.37 -4.66 -6.76
N SER A 396 -5.93 -5.83 -6.51
CA SER A 396 -7.33 -6.16 -6.77
C SER A 396 -7.76 -7.29 -5.83
N PRO A 397 -9.03 -7.32 -5.39
CA PRO A 397 -10.09 -6.36 -5.70
C PRO A 397 -9.88 -4.99 -5.03
N LEU A 398 -10.66 -3.99 -5.45
CA LEU A 398 -10.94 -2.80 -4.65
C LEU A 398 -12.21 -3.05 -3.84
N ALA A 399 -12.15 -2.83 -2.53
CA ALA A 399 -13.22 -3.17 -1.60
C ALA A 399 -13.50 -2.05 -0.59
N LEU A 400 -14.74 -2.03 -0.12
CA LEU A 400 -15.23 -1.21 0.98
C LEU A 400 -15.50 -2.10 2.19
N TRP A 401 -14.80 -1.85 3.28
CA TRP A 401 -15.07 -2.46 4.58
C TRP A 401 -15.64 -1.39 5.51
N ILE A 402 -16.61 -1.74 6.36
CA ILE A 402 -17.16 -0.81 7.35
C ILE A 402 -17.08 -1.44 8.73
N SER A 403 -16.49 -0.70 9.65
CA SER A 403 -16.52 -0.96 11.09
C SER A 403 -17.61 -0.11 11.72
N PHE A 404 -18.24 -0.64 12.77
CA PHE A 404 -19.26 0.05 13.57
C PHE A 404 -18.86 0.20 15.05
N ASP A 405 -17.65 -0.21 15.41
CA ASP A 405 -17.18 -0.38 16.79
C ASP A 405 -15.80 0.26 17.02
N GLY A 406 -15.49 1.32 16.27
CA GLY A 406 -14.24 2.06 16.45
C GLY A 406 -13.05 1.32 15.84
N MET A 407 -13.27 0.66 14.70
CA MET A 407 -12.26 -0.07 13.93
C MET A 407 -11.71 -1.29 14.68
N GLN A 408 -12.53 -1.93 15.53
CA GLN A 408 -12.18 -3.19 16.20
C GLN A 408 -12.54 -4.39 15.33
N THR A 409 -13.71 -4.35 14.69
CA THR A 409 -14.19 -5.37 13.75
C THR A 409 -14.67 -4.76 12.43
N TRP A 410 -14.65 -5.56 11.36
CA TRP A 410 -15.06 -5.17 10.00
C TRP A 410 -16.15 -6.10 9.45
N PRO A 411 -17.36 -6.08 10.03
CA PRO A 411 -18.41 -7.05 9.70
C PRO A 411 -19.08 -6.80 8.35
N TYR A 412 -19.10 -5.55 7.85
CA TYR A 412 -19.57 -5.23 6.51
C TYR A 412 -18.38 -5.19 5.56
N GLN A 413 -18.40 -6.03 4.52
CA GLN A 413 -17.36 -6.09 3.50
C GLN A 413 -17.98 -6.25 2.12
N ARG A 414 -17.59 -5.38 1.18
CA ARG A 414 -18.08 -5.41 -0.19
C ARG A 414 -16.95 -5.23 -1.19
N VAL A 415 -16.84 -6.16 -2.13
CA VAL A 415 -16.00 -5.99 -3.32
C VAL A 415 -16.70 -5.03 -4.28
N LEU A 416 -16.11 -3.86 -4.50
CA LEU A 416 -16.68 -2.83 -5.37
C LEU A 416 -16.25 -3.02 -6.83
N VAL A 417 -14.97 -3.30 -7.03
CA VAL A 417 -14.37 -3.55 -8.34
C VAL A 417 -13.49 -4.79 -8.22
N ARG A 418 -13.88 -5.86 -8.92
CA ARG A 418 -13.23 -7.16 -8.81
C ARG A 418 -11.86 -7.17 -9.47
N GLU A 419 -11.77 -6.56 -10.65
CA GLU A 419 -10.59 -6.58 -11.52
C GLU A 419 -10.51 -5.28 -12.33
N SER A 420 -9.32 -5.01 -12.86
CA SER A 420 -9.07 -3.90 -13.77
C SER A 420 -9.79 -4.09 -15.10
N CYS A 421 -10.08 -3.00 -15.80
CA CYS A 421 -10.57 -3.05 -17.18
C CYS A 421 -9.61 -3.74 -18.17
N ASP A 422 -8.32 -3.85 -17.82
CA ASP A 422 -7.31 -4.59 -18.60
C ASP A 422 -7.13 -6.06 -18.15
N GLY A 423 -8.06 -6.55 -17.32
CA GLY A 423 -8.08 -7.93 -16.85
C GLY A 423 -7.30 -8.17 -15.55
N PRO A 424 -7.10 -9.44 -15.15
CA PRO A 424 -6.69 -9.82 -13.80
C PRO A 424 -5.24 -9.46 -13.45
N GLY A 425 -4.43 -9.04 -14.43
CA GLY A 425 -3.07 -8.54 -14.19
C GLY A 425 -2.99 -7.04 -13.89
N GLY A 426 -4.05 -6.28 -14.22
CA GLY A 426 -4.14 -4.84 -13.98
C GLY A 426 -4.29 -4.50 -12.51
N ARG A 427 -4.12 -3.21 -12.17
CA ARG A 427 -4.08 -2.75 -10.77
C ARG A 427 -5.08 -1.63 -10.53
N LEU A 428 -5.79 -1.69 -9.40
CA LEU A 428 -6.73 -0.67 -8.93
C LEU A 428 -6.06 0.14 -7.83
N ASN A 429 -5.84 1.43 -8.03
CA ASN A 429 -4.95 2.25 -7.20
C ASN A 429 -5.63 3.52 -6.68
N TYR A 430 -5.08 4.03 -5.58
CA TYR A 430 -5.34 5.39 -5.06
C TYR A 430 -6.83 5.80 -4.95
N PRO A 431 -7.69 4.96 -4.33
CA PRO A 431 -9.09 5.32 -4.20
C PRO A 431 -9.27 6.47 -3.20
N ASP A 432 -9.94 7.56 -3.60
CA ASP A 432 -10.18 8.71 -2.73
C ASP A 432 -11.46 9.46 -3.10
N GLY A 433 -12.11 10.06 -2.10
CA GLY A 433 -13.44 10.59 -2.27
C GLY A 433 -14.02 11.27 -1.04
N PHE A 434 -15.35 11.33 -1.00
CA PHE A 434 -16.11 11.94 0.08
C PHE A 434 -17.43 11.20 0.31
N VAL A 435 -17.93 11.27 1.55
CA VAL A 435 -19.25 10.79 1.90
C VAL A 435 -20.25 11.91 1.62
N SER A 436 -21.33 11.57 0.90
CA SER A 436 -22.47 12.45 0.65
C SER A 436 -23.06 13.02 1.94
N ARG A 437 -23.61 14.24 1.87
CA ARG A 437 -24.13 14.95 3.04
C ARG A 437 -25.26 14.22 3.78
N ASP A 438 -26.05 13.41 3.07
CA ASP A 438 -27.11 12.59 3.66
C ASP A 438 -26.60 11.29 4.30
N GLY A 439 -25.31 10.98 4.10
CA GLY A 439 -24.63 9.81 4.64
C GLY A 439 -24.95 8.52 3.90
N HIS A 440 -25.60 8.59 2.74
CA HIS A 440 -26.10 7.41 2.02
C HIS A 440 -25.16 6.88 0.95
N TRP A 441 -24.18 7.68 0.53
CA TRP A 441 -23.25 7.35 -0.53
C TRP A 441 -21.83 7.71 -0.14
N LEU A 442 -20.90 6.85 -0.52
CA LEU A 442 -19.49 7.15 -0.66
C LEU A 442 -19.18 7.36 -2.15
N HIS A 443 -18.85 8.59 -2.53
CA HIS A 443 -18.42 8.93 -3.88
C HIS A 443 -16.90 9.00 -3.91
N PHE A 444 -16.25 8.23 -4.78
CA PHE A 444 -14.78 8.22 -4.87
C PHE A 444 -14.33 8.06 -6.32
N ALA A 445 -13.10 8.48 -6.59
CA ALA A 445 -12.38 8.17 -7.82
C ALA A 445 -11.24 7.21 -7.51
N PHE A 446 -10.84 6.41 -8.51
CA PHE A 446 -9.65 5.58 -8.43
C PHE A 446 -8.95 5.51 -9.80
N ASP A 447 -7.67 5.19 -9.74
CA ASP A 447 -6.80 4.89 -10.89
C ASP A 447 -6.98 3.41 -11.26
N ASP A 448 -7.53 3.15 -12.43
CA ASP A 448 -7.54 1.84 -13.06
C ASP A 448 -6.35 1.71 -14.02
N ASN A 449 -5.41 0.87 -13.62
CA ASN A 449 -4.21 0.48 -14.34
C ASN A 449 -3.35 1.63 -14.91
N ARG A 450 -3.28 2.74 -14.18
CA ARG A 450 -2.51 3.96 -14.47
C ARG A 450 -2.96 4.74 -15.69
N HIS A 451 -4.12 4.43 -16.30
CA HIS A 451 -4.57 5.16 -17.48
C HIS A 451 -6.03 5.60 -17.46
N ARG A 452 -6.85 5.03 -16.57
CA ARG A 452 -8.27 5.37 -16.50
C ARG A 452 -8.67 5.87 -15.13
N ALA A 453 -9.28 7.05 -15.08
CA ALA A 453 -9.89 7.59 -13.87
C ALA A 453 -11.35 7.16 -13.83
N VAL A 454 -11.67 6.24 -12.94
CA VAL A 454 -13.05 5.75 -12.74
C VAL A 454 -13.62 6.43 -11.51
N VAL A 455 -14.81 7.02 -11.64
CA VAL A 455 -15.59 7.53 -10.53
C VAL A 455 -16.66 6.51 -10.17
N TYR A 456 -16.76 6.22 -8.89
CA TYR A 456 -17.66 5.21 -8.33
C TYR A 456 -18.48 5.84 -7.22
N SER A 457 -19.78 5.56 -7.21
CA SER A 457 -20.70 5.94 -6.14
C SER A 457 -21.22 4.66 -5.50
N ALA A 458 -20.75 4.40 -4.30
CA ALA A 458 -21.06 3.21 -3.53
C ALA A 458 -22.15 3.52 -2.51
N ARG A 459 -23.28 2.80 -2.56
CA ARG A 459 -24.35 2.91 -1.56
C ARG A 459 -23.81 2.49 -0.20
N LEU A 460 -24.02 3.30 0.83
CA LEU A 460 -23.68 2.95 2.21
C LEU A 460 -24.91 2.31 2.87
N PRO A 461 -24.70 1.33 3.78
CA PRO A 461 -25.80 0.72 4.50
C PRO A 461 -26.55 1.78 5.32
N GLU A 462 -27.86 1.63 5.40
CA GLU A 462 -28.67 2.44 6.30
C GLU A 462 -28.26 2.16 7.74
N ARG A 463 -28.10 3.24 8.51
CA ARG A 463 -27.83 3.16 9.93
C ARG A 463 -29.09 3.61 10.65
N ASN A 464 -29.55 2.85 11.64
CA ASN A 464 -30.66 3.26 12.49
C ASN A 464 -30.33 4.63 13.09
N ARG A 465 -31.03 5.67 12.65
CA ARG A 465 -30.85 7.06 13.09
C ARG A 465 -31.45 7.30 14.49
N GLU A 466 -31.32 6.35 15.41
CA GLU A 466 -31.85 6.51 16.77
C GLU A 466 -30.95 7.36 17.68
N GLU A 467 -29.77 7.79 17.23
CA GLU A 467 -28.87 8.69 17.97
C GLU A 467 -28.85 10.12 17.42
N LYS A 468 -29.96 10.60 16.84
CA LYS A 468 -30.22 12.05 16.72
C LYS A 468 -31.30 12.46 17.71
N THR A 469 -30.96 12.40 18.99
CA THR A 469 -31.66 13.17 20.02
C THR A 469 -30.61 13.88 20.87
N GLU A 470 -30.66 15.23 20.86
CA GLU A 470 -29.93 16.18 21.74
C GLU A 470 -28.44 16.38 21.40
N ARG A 471 -27.89 17.54 20.99
CA ARG A 471 -28.30 18.96 20.96
C ARG A 471 -27.57 19.68 19.83
#